data_AF-A0A8J5PR09-F1
#
_entry.id   AF-A0A8J5PR09-F1
#
_cell.length_a   1.000
_cell.length_b   1.000
_cell.length_c   1.000
_cell.angle_alpha   90.00
_cell.angle_beta   90.00
_cell.angle_gamma   90.00
#
_symmetry.space_group_name_H-M   'P 1'
#
loop_
_entity.id
_entity.type
_entity.pdbx_description
1 polymer ?
#
loop_
_entity_poly.entity_id
_entity_poly.type
_entity_poly.pdbx_seq_one_letter_code
_entity_poly.pdbx_strand_id
1 'polypeptide(L)'
;MANLSQSLVFQTLDKSSNIDTSTLSRDTRRQVEAKEDDLEPYHFHIYSHKHNTHITCTKPNREPIISLSAGNIGFASLAVVYSIPPTLSPKVVLRGFGQGREAALKVLMSPEGKVLRDKIVRVADSTRIKFGGTRSEKPRRL
;
A
#
# COMPACT_ATOMS: atom_id res chain seq x y z
N MET A 1 28.82 41.13 19.25
CA MET A 1 30.24 40.99 18.86
C MET A 1 30.27 40.47 17.44
N ALA A 2 31.06 41.09 16.57
CA ALA A 2 30.93 41.02 15.11
C ALA A 2 30.99 39.60 14.53
N ASN A 3 30.16 39.36 13.50
CA ASN A 3 30.12 38.14 12.68
C ASN A 3 31.50 37.87 12.05
N LEU A 4 32.22 36.93 12.64
CA LEU A 4 33.51 36.40 12.16
C LEU A 4 33.40 35.60 10.85
N SER A 5 32.21 35.48 10.25
CA SER A 5 31.95 34.70 9.04
C SER A 5 32.39 35.38 7.74
N GLN A 6 33.00 36.57 7.79
CA GLN A 6 33.47 37.32 6.62
C GLN A 6 34.99 37.56 6.61
N SER A 7 35.79 36.63 7.15
CA SER A 7 37.25 36.74 6.98
C SER A 7 37.64 36.30 5.55
N LEU A 8 38.39 37.15 4.85
CA LEU A 8 38.93 36.88 3.50
C LEU A 8 39.85 35.64 3.47
N VAL A 9 40.35 35.23 4.64
CA VAL A 9 41.18 34.03 4.82
C VAL A 9 40.36 32.75 4.65
N PHE A 10 39.10 32.72 5.11
CA PHE A 10 38.24 31.55 4.89
C PHE A 10 37.80 31.42 3.43
N GLN A 11 37.49 32.56 2.77
CA GLN A 11 37.13 32.56 1.34
C GLN A 11 38.28 32.12 0.41
N THR A 12 39.54 32.33 0.81
CA THR A 12 40.71 31.91 0.03
C THR A 12 41.04 30.43 0.22
N LEU A 13 40.73 29.86 1.39
CA LEU A 13 40.84 28.41 1.63
C LEU A 13 39.80 27.62 0.83
N ASP A 14 38.53 28.05 0.81
CA ASP A 14 37.45 27.41 0.02
C ASP A 14 37.70 27.46 -1.50
N LYS A 15 38.43 28.48 -1.98
CA LYS A 15 38.76 28.65 -3.40
C LYS A 15 39.93 27.78 -3.87
N SER A 16 40.70 27.22 -2.94
CA SER A 16 41.92 26.43 -3.26
C SER A 16 41.65 24.94 -3.46
N SER A 17 40.53 24.42 -2.97
CA SER A 17 40.11 23.06 -3.25
C SER A 17 39.17 23.06 -4.45
N ASN A 18 39.65 22.54 -5.58
CA ASN A 18 38.83 22.18 -6.75
C ASN A 18 38.02 20.89 -6.45
N ILE A 19 37.41 20.84 -5.25
CA ILE A 19 36.64 19.72 -4.74
C ILE A 19 35.20 20.18 -4.71
N ASP A 20 34.40 19.61 -5.60
CA ASP A 20 33.00 19.94 -5.77
C ASP A 20 32.16 19.35 -4.60
N THR A 21 31.98 20.13 -3.54
CA THR A 21 31.17 19.77 -2.36
C THR A 21 29.67 20.00 -2.57
N SER A 22 29.25 20.28 -3.82
CA SER A 22 27.83 20.40 -4.22
C SER A 22 27.01 19.13 -3.93
N THR A 23 27.67 17.98 -3.81
CA THR A 23 27.07 16.69 -3.42
C THR A 23 26.76 16.58 -1.92
N LEU A 24 27.51 17.28 -1.06
CA LEU A 24 27.33 17.32 0.40
C LEU A 24 26.29 18.36 0.84
N SER A 25 26.12 19.42 0.04
CA SER A 25 25.17 20.52 0.30
C SER A 25 23.80 20.31 -0.36
N ARG A 26 23.60 19.20 -1.09
CA ARG A 26 22.33 18.87 -1.75
C ARG A 26 21.28 18.43 -0.72
N ASP A 27 20.49 19.41 -0.29
CA ASP A 27 19.11 19.27 0.17
C ASP A 27 18.85 18.32 1.36
N THR A 28 19.13 18.78 2.58
CA THR A 28 18.46 18.28 3.79
C THR A 28 16.92 18.37 3.72
N ARG A 29 16.37 19.17 2.78
CA ARG A 29 14.93 19.24 2.51
C ARG A 29 14.41 18.16 1.54
N ARG A 30 15.23 17.63 0.63
CA ARG A 30 14.81 16.55 -0.29
C ARG A 30 14.95 15.15 0.30
N GLN A 31 15.77 14.98 1.34
CA GLN A 31 15.94 13.67 1.98
C GLN A 31 14.75 13.24 2.85
N VAL A 32 13.84 14.15 3.21
CA VAL A 32 12.59 13.78 3.91
C VAL A 32 11.57 13.18 2.94
N GLU A 33 11.53 13.63 1.69
CA GLU A 33 10.58 13.12 0.68
C GLU A 33 11.10 11.89 -0.07
N ALA A 34 12.41 11.76 -0.29
CA ALA A 34 13.00 10.64 -1.04
C ALA A 34 13.19 9.33 -0.22
N LYS A 35 12.61 9.23 0.98
CA LYS A 35 12.55 7.99 1.79
C LYS A 35 11.16 7.36 1.83
N GLU A 36 10.26 7.78 0.93
CA GLU A 36 8.91 7.22 0.84
C GLU A 36 8.77 6.13 -0.24
N ASP A 37 9.76 5.96 -1.10
CA ASP A 37 9.73 4.96 -2.19
C ASP A 37 10.12 3.53 -1.77
N ASP A 38 10.57 3.35 -0.52
CA ASP A 38 10.70 2.04 0.17
C ASP A 38 9.44 1.68 1.00
N LEU A 39 8.39 2.52 0.99
CA LEU A 39 7.17 2.28 1.76
C LEU A 39 6.35 1.13 1.14
N GLU A 40 5.95 0.18 1.99
CA GLU A 40 5.17 -1.00 1.59
C GLU A 40 3.93 -0.57 0.77
N PRO A 41 3.66 -1.17 -0.41
CA PRO A 41 2.53 -0.77 -1.22
C PRO A 41 1.21 -0.92 -0.45
N TYR A 42 0.26 -0.03 -0.71
CA TYR A 42 -1.08 -0.05 -0.12
C TYR A 42 -1.72 -1.42 -0.27
N HIS A 43 -2.49 -1.87 0.72
CA HIS A 43 -3.05 -3.22 0.68
C HIS A 43 -4.53 -3.18 0.32
N PHE A 44 -4.87 -3.93 -0.71
CA PHE A 44 -6.24 -4.18 -1.11
C PHE A 44 -6.66 -5.58 -0.64
N HIS A 45 -7.26 -5.64 0.53
CA HIS A 45 -7.69 -6.89 1.16
C HIS A 45 -9.05 -7.33 0.65
N ILE A 46 -9.11 -8.55 0.12
CA ILE A 46 -10.34 -9.25 -0.25
C ILE A 46 -10.45 -10.47 0.66
N TYR A 47 -11.28 -10.36 1.69
CA TYR A 47 -11.57 -11.46 2.60
C TYR A 47 -12.93 -12.07 2.28
N SER A 48 -12.95 -13.27 1.71
CA SER A 48 -14.17 -13.97 1.35
C SER A 48 -14.35 -15.25 2.16
N HIS A 49 -15.44 -15.30 2.93
CA HIS A 49 -15.91 -16.47 3.65
C HIS A 49 -17.14 -17.06 2.94
N LYS A 50 -17.61 -18.24 3.37
CA LYS A 50 -18.81 -18.89 2.82
C LYS A 50 -20.07 -18.00 2.79
N HIS A 51 -20.24 -17.13 3.78
CA HIS A 51 -21.48 -16.36 3.96
C HIS A 51 -21.32 -14.85 3.76
N ASN A 52 -20.08 -14.35 3.61
CA ASN A 52 -19.85 -12.91 3.45
C ASN A 52 -18.50 -12.64 2.79
N THR A 53 -18.38 -11.45 2.20
CA THR A 53 -17.13 -10.93 1.63
C THR A 53 -16.89 -9.52 2.13
N HIS A 54 -15.67 -9.26 2.57
CA HIS A 54 -15.19 -7.98 3.06
C HIS A 54 -14.07 -7.49 2.14
N ILE A 55 -14.16 -6.22 1.77
CA ILE A 55 -13.19 -5.54 0.93
C ILE A 55 -12.67 -4.35 1.74
N THR A 56 -11.37 -4.33 1.99
CA THR A 56 -10.74 -3.29 2.79
C THR A 56 -9.51 -2.75 2.07
N CYS A 57 -9.44 -1.44 1.90
CA CYS A 57 -8.25 -0.75 1.39
C CYS A 57 -7.53 -0.10 2.57
N THR A 58 -6.24 -0.42 2.76
CA THR A 58 -5.43 0.12 3.85
C THR A 58 -4.22 0.88 3.32
N LYS A 59 -3.75 1.84 4.13
CA LYS A 59 -2.45 2.50 3.95
C LYS A 59 -1.30 1.50 4.09
N PRO A 60 -0.06 1.86 3.69
CA PRO A 60 1.16 1.13 4.03
C PRO A 60 1.26 0.81 5.54
N ASN A 61 0.82 1.76 6.38
CA ASN A 61 0.77 1.64 7.84
C ASN A 61 -0.35 0.70 8.34
N ARG A 62 -1.07 0.02 7.44
CA ARG A 62 -2.22 -0.87 7.71
C ARG A 62 -3.44 -0.18 8.34
N GLU A 63 -3.48 1.15 8.32
CA GLU A 63 -4.66 1.91 8.69
C GLU A 63 -5.75 1.75 7.61
N PRO A 64 -6.99 1.39 7.97
CA PRO A 64 -8.08 1.26 7.01
C PRO A 64 -8.50 2.64 6.51
N ILE A 65 -8.50 2.80 5.18
CA ILE A 65 -9.05 3.98 4.50
C ILE A 65 -10.53 3.73 4.22
N ILE A 66 -10.83 2.54 3.71
CA ILE A 66 -12.18 2.11 3.36
C ILE A 66 -12.33 0.65 3.76
N SER A 67 -13.44 0.33 4.43
CA SER A 67 -13.79 -1.05 4.77
C SER A 67 -15.27 -1.26 4.47
N LEU A 68 -15.55 -2.11 3.48
CA LEU A 68 -16.89 -2.40 3.02
C LEU A 68 -17.14 -3.90 3.05
N SER A 69 -18.42 -4.26 3.18
CA SER A 69 -18.88 -5.65 3.14
C SER A 69 -19.96 -5.81 2.07
N ALA A 70 -20.24 -7.06 1.68
CA ALA A 70 -21.33 -7.35 0.73
C ALA A 70 -22.70 -6.83 1.23
N GLY A 71 -22.89 -6.71 2.54
CA GLY A 71 -24.10 -6.12 3.13
C GLY A 71 -24.25 -4.61 2.88
N ASN A 72 -23.13 -3.88 2.75
CA ASN A 72 -23.16 -2.42 2.50
C ASN A 72 -23.42 -2.08 1.04
N ILE A 73 -22.90 -2.89 0.12
CA ILE A 73 -22.85 -2.58 -1.31
C ILE A 73 -24.08 -3.17 -2.03
N GLY A 74 -24.76 -4.14 -1.43
CA GLY A 74 -25.60 -5.07 -2.18
C GLY A 74 -24.72 -5.99 -3.05
N PHE A 75 -25.27 -7.06 -3.62
CA PHE A 75 -24.51 -8.07 -4.39
C PHE A 75 -23.78 -7.54 -5.65
N ALA A 76 -23.77 -6.23 -5.90
CA ALA A 76 -23.26 -5.62 -7.12
C ALA A 76 -22.11 -4.63 -6.88
N SER A 77 -20.97 -5.00 -7.46
CA SER A 77 -19.88 -4.15 -7.96
C SER A 77 -18.96 -3.47 -6.95
N LEU A 78 -17.67 -3.51 -7.29
CA LEU A 78 -16.58 -2.77 -6.67
C LEU A 78 -16.72 -1.24 -6.93
N ALA A 79 -17.84 -0.62 -6.57
CA ALA A 79 -18.01 0.84 -6.62
C ALA A 79 -16.93 1.61 -5.81
N VAL A 80 -16.18 0.87 -4.98
CA VAL A 80 -15.02 1.31 -4.18
C VAL A 80 -13.82 1.75 -5.03
N VAL A 81 -13.72 1.31 -6.30
CA VAL A 81 -12.60 1.64 -7.20
C VAL A 81 -12.40 3.16 -7.33
N TYR A 82 -13.48 3.94 -7.31
CA TYR A 82 -13.43 5.40 -7.46
C TYR A 82 -13.02 6.17 -6.21
N SER A 83 -13.11 5.57 -5.02
CA SER A 83 -12.68 6.22 -3.77
C SER A 83 -11.21 5.93 -3.41
N ILE A 84 -10.56 5.02 -4.13
CA ILE A 84 -9.11 4.83 -3.99
C ILE A 84 -8.43 5.95 -4.79
N PRO A 85 -7.54 6.76 -4.16
CA PRO A 85 -6.89 7.84 -4.88
C PRO A 85 -6.11 7.30 -6.09
N PRO A 86 -6.22 7.95 -7.25
CA PRO A 86 -5.74 7.43 -8.53
C PRO A 86 -4.21 7.29 -8.63
N THR A 87 -3.44 7.76 -7.65
CA THR A 87 -1.97 7.74 -7.67
C THR A 87 -1.35 6.51 -7.01
N LEU A 88 -2.15 5.64 -6.40
CA LEU A 88 -1.65 4.54 -5.57
C LEU A 88 -1.47 3.23 -6.33
N SER A 89 -0.38 2.53 -6.05
CA SER A 89 -0.05 1.20 -6.55
C SER A 89 -0.33 0.11 -5.50
N PRO A 90 -1.50 -0.57 -5.52
CA PRO A 90 -1.87 -1.51 -4.46
C PRO A 90 -1.28 -2.92 -4.64
N LYS A 91 -1.05 -3.58 -3.52
CA LYS A 91 -0.87 -5.03 -3.39
C LYS A 91 -2.22 -5.66 -3.07
N VAL A 92 -2.69 -6.56 -3.93
CA VAL A 92 -3.93 -7.31 -3.70
C VAL A 92 -3.64 -8.46 -2.75
N VAL A 93 -4.41 -8.55 -1.67
CA VAL A 93 -4.30 -9.61 -0.66
C VAL A 93 -5.60 -10.40 -0.60
N LEU A 94 -5.56 -11.64 -1.04
CA LEU A 94 -6.69 -12.55 -1.03
C LEU A 94 -6.70 -13.36 0.27
N ARG A 95 -7.88 -13.52 0.88
CA ARG A 95 -8.05 -14.38 2.06
C ARG A 95 -9.36 -15.15 1.97
N GLY A 96 -9.26 -16.46 2.20
CA GLY A 96 -10.39 -17.38 2.11
C GLY A 96 -10.70 -17.83 0.68
N PHE A 97 -11.66 -18.73 0.57
CA PHE A 97 -12.09 -19.36 -0.69
C PHE A 97 -13.62 -19.28 -0.86
N GLY A 98 -14.26 -18.23 -0.33
CA GLY A 98 -15.67 -17.96 -0.56
C GLY A 98 -15.95 -17.51 -2.00
N GLN A 99 -17.21 -17.59 -2.42
CA GLN A 99 -17.66 -17.19 -3.76
C GLN A 99 -17.29 -15.75 -4.14
N GLY A 100 -17.18 -14.86 -3.16
CA GLY A 100 -16.83 -13.46 -3.41
C GLY A 100 -15.39 -13.25 -3.84
N ARG A 101 -14.48 -14.21 -3.60
CA ARG A 101 -13.11 -14.16 -4.11
C ARG A 101 -13.09 -14.24 -5.63
N GLU A 102 -13.80 -15.20 -6.19
CA GLU A 102 -13.90 -15.38 -7.65
C GLU A 102 -14.62 -14.21 -8.30
N ALA A 103 -15.70 -13.72 -7.67
CA ALA A 103 -16.41 -12.55 -8.15
C ALA A 103 -15.51 -11.30 -8.17
N ALA A 104 -14.73 -11.05 -7.11
CA ALA A 104 -13.83 -9.91 -7.06
C ALA A 104 -12.70 -10.00 -8.09
N LEU A 105 -12.13 -11.19 -8.29
CA LEU A 105 -11.15 -11.42 -9.35
C LEU A 105 -11.74 -11.19 -10.74
N LYS A 106 -12.97 -11.66 -10.97
CA LYS A 106 -13.67 -11.43 -12.24
C LYS A 106 -13.89 -9.95 -12.51
N VAL A 107 -14.34 -9.18 -11.51
CA VAL A 107 -14.55 -7.73 -11.66
C VAL A 107 -13.23 -6.98 -11.85
N LEU A 108 -12.17 -7.37 -11.13
CA LEU A 108 -10.84 -6.81 -11.36
C LEU A 108 -10.36 -7.08 -12.80
N MET A 109 -10.78 -8.21 -13.36
CA MET A 109 -10.50 -8.56 -14.74
C MET A 109 -11.45 -7.88 -15.74
N SER A 110 -12.65 -7.48 -15.33
CA SER A 110 -13.61 -6.74 -16.13
C SER A 110 -13.15 -5.31 -16.45
N PRO A 111 -13.78 -4.61 -17.41
CA PRO A 111 -13.47 -3.22 -17.73
C PRO A 111 -13.56 -2.25 -16.53
N GLU A 112 -14.44 -2.53 -15.56
CA GLU A 112 -14.58 -1.78 -14.31
C GLU A 112 -13.27 -1.75 -13.48
N GLY A 113 -12.49 -2.83 -13.55
CA GLY A 113 -11.23 -2.96 -12.84
C GLY A 113 -10.03 -2.35 -13.55
N LYS A 114 -10.17 -1.84 -14.78
CA LYS A 114 -9.04 -1.40 -15.63
C LYS A 114 -8.14 -0.39 -14.91
N VAL A 115 -8.74 0.60 -14.23
CA VAL A 115 -8.03 1.68 -13.52
C VAL A 115 -7.17 1.16 -12.37
N LEU A 116 -7.61 0.09 -11.69
CA LEU A 116 -6.84 -0.55 -10.61
C LEU A 116 -5.85 -1.55 -11.17
N ARG A 117 -6.23 -2.32 -12.19
CA ARG A 117 -5.44 -3.41 -12.76
C ARG A 117 -4.06 -2.92 -13.21
N ASP A 118 -4.00 -1.77 -13.88
CA ASP A 118 -2.75 -1.21 -14.39
C ASP A 118 -1.78 -0.78 -13.28
N LYS A 119 -2.27 -0.64 -12.04
CA LYS A 119 -1.50 -0.18 -10.87
C LYS A 119 -1.12 -1.29 -9.89
N ILE A 120 -1.63 -2.51 -10.09
CA ILE A 120 -1.36 -3.62 -9.16
C ILE A 120 0.09 -4.06 -9.29
N VAL A 121 0.83 -3.96 -8.19
CA VAL A 121 2.25 -4.37 -8.14
C VAL A 121 2.38 -5.85 -7.82
N ARG A 122 1.56 -6.35 -6.89
CA ARG A 122 1.67 -7.71 -6.35
C ARG A 122 0.31 -8.27 -6.00
N VAL A 123 0.16 -9.57 -6.23
CA VAL A 123 -0.94 -10.37 -5.70
C VAL A 123 -0.37 -11.33 -4.65
N ALA A 124 -0.99 -11.39 -3.49
CA ALA A 124 -0.62 -12.28 -2.39
C ALA A 124 -1.85 -13.02 -1.87
N ASP A 125 -1.69 -14.27 -1.48
CA ASP A 125 -2.70 -15.03 -0.75
C ASP A 125 -2.29 -15.10 0.74
N SER A 126 -3.16 -14.65 1.63
CA SER A 126 -2.99 -14.69 3.08
C SER A 126 -4.08 -15.53 3.75
N THR A 127 -4.53 -16.60 3.10
CA THR A 127 -5.38 -17.64 3.69
C THR A 127 -4.73 -18.20 4.95
N ARG A 128 -5.45 -18.15 6.08
CA ARG A 128 -4.92 -18.61 7.37
C ARG A 128 -5.04 -20.13 7.45
N ILE A 129 -3.90 -20.81 7.55
CA ILE A 129 -3.80 -22.25 7.78
C ILE A 129 -3.15 -22.46 9.15
N LYS A 130 -3.67 -23.40 9.93
CA LYS A 130 -3.12 -23.74 11.25
C LYS A 130 -2.27 -25.01 11.16
N PHE A 131 -1.04 -24.95 11.66
CA PHE A 131 -0.18 -26.13 11.84
C PHE A 131 -0.35 -26.63 13.28
N GLY A 132 -1.26 -27.59 13.48
CA GLY A 132 -1.75 -27.90 14.82
C GLY A 132 -2.55 -26.74 15.42
N GLY A 133 -2.77 -26.75 16.74
CA GLY A 133 -3.56 -25.74 17.45
C GLY A 133 -4.91 -26.25 17.93
N THR A 134 -5.87 -25.35 18.14
CA THR A 134 -7.18 -25.69 18.70
C THR A 134 -7.97 -26.62 17.80
N ARG A 135 -8.65 -27.61 18.40
CA ARG A 135 -9.52 -28.56 17.69
C ARG A 135 -10.63 -27.80 16.96
N SER A 136 -10.87 -28.14 15.69
CA SER A 136 -12.00 -27.60 14.93
C SER A 136 -13.34 -28.09 15.49
N GLU A 137 -14.41 -27.38 15.17
CA GLU A 137 -15.78 -27.82 15.51
C GLU A 137 -16.04 -29.24 14.97
N LYS A 138 -16.79 -30.03 15.74
CA LYS A 138 -17.15 -31.40 15.36
C LYS A 138 -17.89 -31.40 14.01
N PRO A 139 -17.68 -32.42 13.15
CA PRO A 139 -18.38 -32.51 11.88
C PRO A 139 -19.89 -32.53 12.12
N ARG A 140 -20.62 -31.70 11.37
CA ARG A 140 -22.08 -31.65 11.44
C ARG A 140 -22.65 -32.85 10.69
N ARG A 141 -23.65 -33.51 11.26
CA ARG A 141 -24.51 -34.46 10.54
C ARG A 141 -25.58 -33.62 9.85
N LEU A 142 -25.65 -33.71 8.52
CA LEU A 142 -26.68 -33.07 7.70
C LEU A 142 -27.83 -34.04 7.48
#